data_AF-A0A3D4JD96-F1
#
_entry.id   AF-A0A3D4JD96-F1
#
_cell.length_a   1.000
_cell.length_b   1.000
_cell.length_c   1.000
_cell.angle_alpha   90.00
_cell.angle_beta   90.00
_cell.angle_gamma   90.00
#
_symmetry.space_group_name_H-M   'P 1'
#
loop_
_entity.id
_entity.type
_entity.pdbx_description
1 polymer ?
#
loop_
_entity_poly.entity_id
_entity_poly.type
_entity_poly.pdbx_seq_one_letter_code
_entity_poly.pdbx_strand_id
1 'polypeptide(L)' 'FEFEFRMALANQRLAKDAVETVALITAEQHTFLSSTTVREIATLHGDVSSMVPPHVEKALKEKVAQMGEHSPPNALRD' A
#
# COMPACT_ATOMS: atom_id res chain seq x y z
N PHE A 1 11.49 -4.00 -6.34
CA PHE A 1 11.42 -5.17 -7.24
C PHE A 1 12.29 -6.35 -6.80
N GLU A 2 13.44 -6.16 -6.14
CA GLU A 2 14.25 -7.32 -5.71
C GLU A 2 13.48 -8.27 -4.77
N PHE A 3 12.71 -7.72 -3.85
CA PHE A 3 11.86 -8.49 -2.94
C PHE A 3 10.82 -9.33 -3.70
N GLU A 4 10.09 -8.70 -4.62
CA GLU A 4 9.07 -9.35 -5.44
C GLU A 4 9.67 -10.41 -6.36
N PHE A 5 10.85 -10.15 -6.91
CA PHE A 5 11.58 -11.12 -7.73
C PHE A 5 11.95 -12.38 -6.94
N ARG A 6 12.48 -12.22 -5.73
CA ARG A 6 12.79 -13.36 -4.84
C ARG A 6 11.53 -14.14 -4.48
N MET A 7 10.42 -13.45 -4.24
CA MET A 7 9.13 -14.07 -3.95
C MET A 7 8.58 -14.85 -5.16
N ALA A 8 8.71 -14.29 -6.37
CA ALA A 8 8.30 -14.95 -7.60
C ALA A 8 9.06 -16.28 -7.81
N LEU A 9 10.39 -16.28 -7.61
CA LEU A 9 11.21 -17.49 -7.70
C LEU A 9 10.82 -18.55 -6.64
N ALA A 10 10.51 -18.12 -5.42
CA ALA A 10 10.05 -19.02 -4.36
C ALA A 10 8.70 -19.65 -4.74
N ASN A 11 7.74 -18.85 -5.22
CA ASN A 11 6.43 -19.34 -5.66
C ASN A 11 6.54 -20.31 -6.84
N GLN A 12 7.38 -20.01 -7.83
CA GLN A 12 7.64 -20.90 -8.96
C GLN A 12 8.21 -22.26 -8.49
N ARG A 13 9.06 -22.28 -7.46
CA ARG A 13 9.60 -23.53 -6.91
C ARG A 13 8.55 -24.36 -6.18
N LEU A 14 7.63 -23.71 -5.47
CA LEU A 14 6.62 -24.36 -4.62
C LEU A 14 5.39 -24.82 -5.39
N ALA A 15 4.96 -24.06 -6.40
CA ALA A 15 3.74 -24.30 -7.17
C ALA A 15 4.04 -24.38 -8.68
N LYS A 16 5.03 -25.22 -9.03
CA LYS A 16 5.47 -25.44 -10.41
C LYS A 16 4.28 -25.70 -11.33
N ASP A 17 4.24 -25.01 -12.45
CA ASP A 17 3.25 -25.12 -13.53
C ASP A 17 1.79 -24.79 -13.15
N ALA A 18 1.52 -24.44 -11.89
CA ALA A 18 0.20 -24.04 -11.40
C ALA A 18 0.06 -22.52 -11.22
N VAL A 19 1.18 -21.79 -11.02
CA VAL A 19 1.18 -20.35 -10.74
C VAL A 19 2.29 -19.65 -11.51
N GLU A 20 1.93 -18.53 -12.15
CA GLU A 20 2.85 -17.62 -12.83
C GLU A 20 2.77 -16.21 -12.21
N THR A 21 3.91 -15.53 -12.10
CA THR A 21 3.98 -14.15 -11.58
C THR A 21 4.29 -13.19 -12.73
N VAL A 22 3.40 -12.22 -12.94
CA VAL A 22 3.59 -11.14 -13.92
C VAL A 22 3.74 -9.81 -13.17
N ALA A 23 4.78 -9.04 -13.51
CA ALA A 23 5.01 -7.71 -12.96
C ALA A 23 4.54 -6.63 -13.95
N LEU A 24 3.82 -5.63 -13.43
CA LEU A 24 3.38 -4.47 -14.19
C LEU A 24 4.11 -3.23 -13.69
N ILE A 25 4.48 -2.34 -14.61
CA ILE A 25 5.10 -1.06 -14.27
C ILE A 25 3.99 -0.03 -14.01
N THR A 26 4.08 0.64 -12.87
CA THR A 26 3.16 1.73 -12.50
C THR A 26 3.30 2.89 -13.47
N ALA A 27 2.17 3.52 -13.83
CA ALA A 27 2.20 4.75 -14.62
C ALA A 27 2.89 5.88 -13.83
N GLU A 28 3.63 6.75 -14.53
CA GLU A 28 4.48 7.78 -13.93
C GLU A 28 3.72 8.65 -12.90
N GLN A 29 2.49 9.05 -13.22
CA GLN A 29 1.66 9.88 -12.33
C GLN A 29 1.23 9.20 -11.02
N HIS A 30 1.53 7.90 -10.83
CA HIS A 30 1.20 7.15 -9.62
C HIS A 30 2.45 6.58 -8.92
N THR A 31 3.65 6.80 -9.45
CA THR A 31 4.91 6.24 -8.91
C THR A 31 5.21 6.72 -7.49
N PHE A 32 4.74 7.91 -7.10
CA PHE A 32 4.95 8.48 -5.77
C PHE A 32 3.95 7.96 -4.71
N LEU A 33 2.93 7.20 -5.09
CA LEU A 33 1.89 6.75 -4.17
C LEU A 33 2.30 5.46 -3.46
N SER A 34 2.31 5.50 -2.12
CA SER A 34 2.37 4.31 -1.28
C SER A 34 1.23 4.35 -0.24
N SER A 35 0.68 3.19 0.10
CA SER A 35 -0.36 3.14 1.14
C SER A 35 0.17 3.54 2.52
N THR A 36 1.47 3.36 2.77
CA THR A 36 2.14 3.79 4.01
C THR A 36 2.09 5.31 4.12
N THR A 37 2.56 6.02 3.09
CA THR A 37 2.55 7.49 3.04
C THR A 37 1.12 8.04 3.10
N VAL A 38 0.17 7.45 2.38
CA VAL A 38 -1.24 7.88 2.43
C VAL A 38 -1.82 7.76 3.85
N ARG A 39 -1.56 6.65 4.55
CA ARG A 39 -2.02 6.47 5.93
C ARG A 39 -1.35 7.44 6.90
N GLU A 40 -0.06 7.71 6.70
CA GLU A 40 0.67 8.68 7.51
C GLU A 40 0.09 10.09 7.36
N ILE A 41 -0.11 10.57 6.12
CA ILE A 41 -0.75 11.87 5.84
C ILE A 41 -2.13 11.94 6.49
N ALA A 42 -2.96 10.91 6.32
CA ALA A 42 -4.30 10.87 6.90
C ALA A 42 -4.28 10.91 8.44
N THR A 43 -3.32 10.22 9.08
CA THR A 43 -3.17 10.20 10.55
C THR A 43 -2.70 11.56 11.08
N LEU A 44 -1.94 12.31 10.28
CA LEU A 44 -1.56 13.68 10.56
C LEU A 44 -2.64 14.71 10.16
N HIS A 45 -3.87 14.25 9.89
CA HIS A 45 -5.01 15.07 9.46
C HIS A 45 -4.80 15.84 8.15
N GLY A 46 -3.88 15.38 7.30
CA GLY A 46 -3.68 15.90 5.95
C GLY A 46 -4.76 15.44 4.96
N ASP A 47 -4.92 16.18 3.86
CA ASP A 47 -5.82 15.83 2.77
C ASP A 47 -5.21 14.76 1.85
N VAL A 48 -5.97 13.71 1.58
CA VAL A 48 -5.59 12.57 0.71
C VAL A 48 -6.56 12.37 -0.46
N SER A 49 -7.49 13.30 -0.69
CA SER A 49 -8.55 13.19 -1.70
C SER A 49 -8.03 12.99 -3.13
N SER A 50 -6.82 13.48 -3.44
CA SER A 50 -6.15 13.28 -4.74
C SER A 50 -5.37 11.97 -4.85
N MET A 51 -5.17 11.26 -3.73
CA MET A 51 -4.34 10.06 -3.63
C MET A 51 -5.17 8.78 -3.59
N VAL A 52 -6.45 8.87 -3.24
CA VAL A 52 -7.33 7.71 -3.08
C VAL A 52 -8.74 7.99 -3.63
N PRO A 53 -9.49 6.95 -3.99
CA PRO A 53 -10.90 7.10 -4.33
C PRO A 53 -11.74 7.64 -3.15
N PRO A 54 -12.88 8.31 -3.39
CA PRO A 54 -13.68 8.95 -2.34
C PRO A 54 -14.16 8.01 -1.22
N HIS A 55 -14.46 6.75 -1.54
CA HIS A 55 -14.89 5.76 -0.54
C HIS A 55 -13.75 5.38 0.42
N VAL A 56 -12.50 5.43 -0.04
CA VAL A 56 -11.32 5.15 0.79
C VAL A 56 -11.01 6.36 1.67
N GLU A 57 -11.12 7.58 1.14
CA GLU A 57 -10.96 8.81 1.93
C GLU A 57 -11.93 8.83 3.12
N LYS A 58 -13.20 8.50 2.89
CA LYS A 58 -14.22 8.38 3.95
C LYS A 58 -13.81 7.33 5.00
N ALA A 59 -13.41 6.14 4.56
CA ALA A 59 -12.99 5.08 5.46
C ALA A 59 -11.73 5.45 6.28
N LEU A 60 -10.77 6.16 5.67
CA LEU A 60 -9.59 6.67 6.36
C LEU A 60 -9.96 7.70 7.44
N LYS A 61 -10.86 8.64 7.13
CA LYS A 61 -11.35 9.63 8.12
C LYS A 61 -12.03 8.96 9.30
N GLU A 62 -12.91 7.99 9.05
CA GLU A 62 -13.57 7.20 10.10
C GLU A 62 -12.54 6.42 10.95
N LYS A 63 -11.53 5.83 10.30
CA LYS A 63 -10.48 5.07 11.00
C LYS A 63 -9.61 5.95 11.88
N VAL A 64 -9.17 7.10 11.39
CA VAL A 64 -8.34 8.07 12.13
C VAL A 64 -9.11 8.61 13.34
N ALA A 65 -10.40 8.92 13.19
CA ALA A 65 -11.24 9.35 14.31
C ALA A 65 -11.41 8.29 15.42
N GLN A 66 -11.26 7.01 15.10
CA GLN A 66 -11.33 5.89 16.05
C GLN A 66 -9.98 5.52 16.66
N MET A 67 -8.86 6.01 16.10
CA MET A 67 -7.53 5.78 16.66
C MET A 67 -7.31 6.76 17.81
N GLY A 68 -7.19 6.25 19.05
CA GLY A 68 -6.66 7.03 20.17
C GLY A 68 -5.22 7.48 19.90
N GLU A 69 -4.70 8.43 20.67
CA GLU A 69 -3.45 9.20 20.43
C GLU A 69 -2.15 8.40 20.14
N HIS A 70 -2.12 7.07 20.14
CA HIS A 70 -0.89 6.26 20.20
C HIS A 70 -0.88 5.00 19.30
N SER A 71 -1.10 5.11 18.00
CA SER A 71 -0.61 4.07 17.08
C SER A 71 -0.15 4.65 15.75
N PRO A 72 1.17 4.71 15.49
CA PRO A 72 1.65 5.03 14.17
C PRO A 72 1.24 3.92 13.19
N PRO A 73 0.93 4.26 11.92
CA PRO A 73 0.72 3.25 10.90
C PRO A 73 1.96 2.36 10.82
N ASN A 74 1.75 1.04 10.80
CA ASN A 74 2.84 0.07 10.73
C ASN A 74 3.63 0.30 9.42
N ALA A 75 4.75 1.00 9.52
CA ALA A 75 5.57 1.51 8.40
C ALA A 75 6.58 0.46 7.87
N LEU A 76 6.46 -0.80 8.29
CA LEU A 76 7.49 -1.83 8.05
C LEU A 76 7.45 -2.48 6.65
N ARG A 77 6.82 -1.84 5.67
CA ARG A 77 6.90 -2.29 4.27
C ARG A 77 7.05 -1.09 3.35
N ASP A 78 8.28 -0.62 3.28
CA ASP A 78 8.86 -0.05 2.07
C ASP A 78 9.89 -1.05 1.54
#